data_AF-A0A822DBI1-F1
#
_entry.id   AF-A0A822DBI1-F1
#
_cell.length_a   1.000
_cell.length_b   1.000
_cell.length_c   1.000
_cell.angle_alpha   90.00
_cell.angle_beta   90.00
_cell.angle_gamma   90.00
#
_symmetry.space_group_name_H-M   'P 1'
#
loop_
_entity.id
_entity.type
_entity.pdbx_description
1 polymer ?
#
loop_
_entity_poly.entity_id
_entity_poly.type
_entity_poly.pdbx_seq_one_letter_code
_entity_poly.pdbx_strand_id
1 'polypeptide(L)'
;LYRKDFEPLFLQSTEELYHNEGRHLIQTLEISQYLIHVERRLREEQTRLTNYIDQSTKVQLIHIVENNLITLHIKNILSKGFDILINENRYSSVALIYDLFLRIGQIGINDLREAFGNYIKTYGRALIIDVTKDDKMVDELLEFKEKLDHFLHECFHNNEKFSNILKDSFEHFMNQRVNKPAELIAKAVDARLRSGNKEASEEELEKILDKLLILFRFIHGKDVFEAFYKKDLAKRLLVGKSASVDAEKSMLLKLKQECGNVFTSKLEGMFKDMELSKDIMIAFEQHMHNREVPGNISMFVSVLTMGFWPTYPTVSAILPPELCQLQEIFTKFYLSKHTGRKLQWQYSLDHCLLKGWLKEKTIKEFQVSLYQALVLLLFNQHIDLSYKDIQEQTKIQEAELQRTLQSLACGKIRLLNKKPLSKDINISDRFTLNTSFDHKLIRIKINQVQLKETPEENTSTTERVVQDRHYQIDAAVVRIMKTRKTLGHAQLISEVFAQLKFPISTAIVKTRIESLLEREYMKRSTDNANIYEYVA
;
A
#
# COMPACT_ATOMS: atom_id res chain seq x y z
N LEU A 1 -41.14 -45.99 39.03
CA LEU A 1 -42.01 -45.77 37.87
C LEU A 1 -41.38 -44.77 36.92
N TYR A 2 -41.62 -43.45 37.01
CA TYR A 2 -41.08 -42.51 36.00
C TYR A 2 -39.55 -42.60 35.79
N ARG A 3 -38.75 -42.31 36.83
CA ARG A 3 -37.27 -42.31 36.72
C ARG A 3 -36.61 -43.69 36.58
N LYS A 4 -37.31 -44.76 36.96
CA LYS A 4 -36.75 -46.13 36.97
C LYS A 4 -37.11 -46.92 35.73
N ASP A 5 -38.33 -46.76 35.23
CA ASP A 5 -38.90 -47.66 34.23
C ASP A 5 -39.17 -46.92 32.90
N PHE A 6 -39.56 -45.64 32.93
CA PHE A 6 -39.88 -44.88 31.72
C PHE A 6 -38.71 -44.04 31.19
N GLU A 7 -38.10 -43.21 32.05
CA GLU A 7 -37.07 -42.24 31.66
C GLU A 7 -35.87 -42.88 30.93
N PRO A 8 -35.28 -44.01 31.40
CA PRO A 8 -34.15 -44.63 30.70
C PRO A 8 -34.51 -45.17 29.30
N LEU A 9 -35.65 -45.86 29.17
CA LEU A 9 -36.12 -46.40 27.89
C LEU A 9 -36.49 -45.30 26.90
N PHE A 10 -37.10 -44.22 27.39
CA PHE A 10 -37.44 -43.05 26.61
C PHE A 10 -36.19 -42.36 26.06
N LEU A 11 -35.19 -42.10 26.90
CA LEU A 11 -33.94 -41.47 26.49
C LEU A 11 -33.16 -42.33 25.48
N GLN A 12 -33.08 -43.65 25.71
CA GLN A 12 -32.41 -44.58 24.79
C GLN A 12 -33.09 -44.62 23.41
N SER A 13 -34.42 -44.72 23.38
CA SER A 13 -35.17 -44.70 22.11
C SER A 13 -35.03 -43.37 21.37
N THR A 14 -34.94 -42.26 22.13
CA THR A 14 -34.75 -40.92 21.57
C THR A 14 -33.34 -40.74 21.00
N GLU A 15 -32.33 -41.28 21.68
CA GLU A 15 -30.95 -41.29 21.18
C GLU A 15 -30.85 -42.05 19.86
N GLU A 16 -31.39 -43.27 19.76
CA GLU A 16 -31.39 -44.05 18.52
C GLU A 16 -32.12 -43.34 17.37
N LEU A 17 -33.25 -42.69 17.67
CA LEU A 17 -34.03 -41.93 16.69
C LEU A 17 -33.21 -40.75 16.13
N TYR A 18 -32.68 -39.88 16.99
CA TYR A 18 -31.95 -38.69 16.55
C TYR A 18 -30.59 -39.04 15.95
N HIS A 19 -29.98 -40.14 16.38
CA HIS A 19 -28.74 -40.64 15.79
C HIS A 19 -28.94 -41.07 14.32
N ASN A 20 -30.01 -41.81 14.04
CA ASN A 20 -30.35 -42.23 12.67
C ASN A 20 -30.82 -41.06 11.81
N GLU A 21 -31.64 -40.17 12.39
CA GLU A 21 -32.12 -38.96 11.71
C GLU A 21 -30.96 -38.03 11.33
N GLY A 22 -30.03 -37.79 12.26
CA GLY A 22 -28.83 -36.98 12.00
C GLY A 22 -27.97 -37.52 10.87
N ARG A 23 -27.66 -38.84 10.90
CA ARG A 23 -26.88 -39.51 9.85
C ARG A 23 -27.54 -39.48 8.48
N HIS A 24 -28.85 -39.66 8.42
CA HIS A 24 -29.58 -39.65 7.15
C HIS A 24 -29.67 -38.23 6.57
N LEU A 25 -30.13 -37.26 7.38
CA LEU A 25 -30.44 -35.92 6.89
C LEU A 25 -29.21 -35.10 6.53
N ILE A 26 -28.07 -35.30 7.19
CA ILE A 26 -26.82 -34.62 6.84
C ILE A 26 -26.26 -35.05 5.47
N GLN A 27 -26.71 -36.21 4.95
CA GLN A 27 -26.31 -36.73 3.65
C GLN A 27 -27.28 -36.35 2.54
N THR A 28 -28.57 -36.18 2.86
CA THR A 28 -29.63 -35.94 1.88
C THR A 28 -29.99 -34.47 1.71
N LEU A 29 -29.89 -33.66 2.77
CA LEU A 29 -30.29 -32.25 2.75
C LEU A 29 -29.11 -31.31 2.52
N GLU A 30 -29.42 -30.12 2.01
CA GLU A 30 -28.49 -28.98 2.07
C GLU A 30 -28.28 -28.57 3.54
N ILE A 31 -27.08 -28.09 3.88
CA ILE A 31 -26.73 -27.75 5.26
C ILE A 31 -27.63 -26.64 5.83
N SER A 32 -28.04 -25.66 5.03
CA SER A 32 -29.02 -24.64 5.46
C SER A 32 -30.34 -25.27 5.91
N GLN A 33 -30.88 -26.20 5.12
CA GLN A 33 -32.13 -26.92 5.43
C GLN A 33 -31.97 -27.85 6.63
N TYR A 34 -30.81 -28.51 6.74
CA TYR A 34 -30.48 -29.34 7.90
C TYR A 34 -30.50 -28.51 9.20
N LEU A 35 -29.86 -27.33 9.21
CA LEU A 35 -29.81 -26.48 10.40
C LEU A 35 -31.21 -25.99 10.82
N ILE A 36 -32.05 -25.61 9.86
CA ILE A 36 -33.46 -25.24 10.12
C ILE A 36 -34.23 -26.43 10.71
N HIS A 37 -33.98 -27.65 10.22
CA HIS A 37 -34.59 -28.85 10.77
C HIS A 37 -34.14 -29.13 12.21
N VAL A 38 -32.84 -28.97 12.50
CA VAL A 38 -32.31 -29.09 13.87
C VAL A 38 -32.97 -28.09 14.81
N GLU A 39 -33.07 -26.82 14.41
CA GLU A 39 -33.72 -25.79 15.21
C GLU A 39 -35.19 -26.13 15.49
N ARG A 40 -35.91 -26.61 14.47
CA ARG A 40 -37.29 -27.07 14.60
C ARG A 40 -37.42 -28.22 15.60
N ARG A 41 -36.54 -29.23 15.54
CA ARG A 41 -36.54 -30.37 16.47
C ARG A 41 -36.29 -29.94 17.91
N LEU A 42 -35.32 -29.05 18.14
CA LEU A 42 -35.07 -28.50 19.48
C LEU A 42 -36.31 -27.77 20.02
N ARG A 43 -37.00 -27.00 19.17
CA ARG A 43 -38.22 -26.26 19.54
C ARG A 43 -39.39 -27.21 19.84
N GLU A 44 -39.54 -28.27 19.05
CA GLU A 44 -40.51 -29.35 19.28
C GLU A 44 -40.27 -30.04 20.62
N GLU A 45 -39.04 -30.48 20.91
CA GLU A 45 -38.72 -31.14 22.18
C GLU A 45 -38.89 -30.20 23.39
N GLN A 46 -38.55 -28.93 23.24
CA GLN A 46 -38.79 -27.93 24.29
C GLN A 46 -40.28 -27.71 24.56
N THR A 47 -41.12 -27.81 23.52
CA THR A 47 -42.59 -27.77 23.66
C THR A 47 -43.11 -29.04 24.33
N ARG A 48 -42.58 -30.22 23.98
CA ARG A 48 -42.95 -31.50 24.64
C ARG A 48 -42.60 -31.50 26.13
N LEU A 49 -41.42 -31.00 26.46
CA LEU A 49 -40.95 -30.83 27.84
C LEU A 49 -41.83 -29.89 28.67
N THR A 50 -42.48 -28.92 28.01
CA THR A 50 -43.38 -27.98 28.69
C THR A 50 -44.76 -28.58 28.94
N ASN A 51 -45.22 -29.48 28.05
CA ASN A 51 -46.59 -29.98 28.07
C ASN A 51 -46.81 -31.22 28.94
N TYR A 52 -45.91 -32.22 28.90
CA TYR A 52 -46.22 -33.54 29.52
C TYR A 52 -45.03 -34.37 30.01
N ILE A 53 -43.78 -33.88 29.93
CA ILE A 53 -42.60 -34.58 30.45
C ILE A 53 -42.14 -33.90 31.76
N ASP A 54 -41.64 -34.69 32.72
CA ASP A 54 -41.10 -34.18 33.98
C ASP A 54 -39.88 -33.28 33.72
N GLN A 55 -39.76 -32.19 34.50
CA GLN A 55 -38.68 -31.22 34.33
C GLN A 55 -37.28 -31.81 34.62
N SER A 56 -37.18 -32.91 35.37
CA SER A 56 -35.89 -33.56 35.63
C SER A 56 -35.25 -34.19 34.39
N THR A 57 -36.05 -34.58 33.38
CA THR A 57 -35.59 -35.17 32.12
C THR A 57 -35.05 -34.13 31.13
N LYS A 58 -35.39 -32.85 31.34
CA LYS A 58 -35.12 -31.74 30.40
C LYS A 58 -33.66 -31.64 29.97
N VAL A 59 -32.74 -31.65 30.94
CA VAL A 59 -31.31 -31.45 30.68
C VAL A 59 -30.74 -32.62 29.87
N GLN A 60 -31.10 -33.85 30.23
CA GLN A 60 -30.61 -35.05 29.54
C GLN A 60 -31.18 -35.18 28.13
N LEU A 61 -32.49 -34.93 27.96
CA LEU A 61 -33.14 -35.00 26.65
C LEU A 61 -32.53 -34.01 25.66
N ILE A 62 -32.42 -32.72 26.03
CA ILE A 62 -31.86 -31.69 25.14
C ILE A 62 -30.41 -32.02 24.79
N HIS A 63 -29.62 -32.47 25.76
CA HIS A 63 -28.23 -32.87 25.51
C HIS A 63 -28.13 -34.04 24.51
N ILE A 64 -29.02 -35.04 24.57
CA ILE A 64 -29.06 -36.15 23.60
C ILE A 64 -29.33 -35.63 22.18
N VAL A 65 -30.28 -34.69 22.04
CA VAL A 65 -30.63 -34.08 20.75
C VAL A 65 -29.45 -33.27 20.21
N GLU A 66 -28.85 -32.40 21.03
CA GLU A 66 -27.70 -31.56 20.66
C GLU A 66 -26.46 -32.40 20.32
N ASN A 67 -26.22 -33.50 21.04
CA ASN A 67 -25.11 -34.39 20.76
C ASN A 67 -25.28 -35.09 19.41
N ASN A 68 -26.46 -35.70 19.16
CA ASN A 68 -26.69 -36.50 17.98
C ASN A 68 -26.93 -35.68 16.70
N LEU A 69 -27.62 -34.54 16.79
CA LEU A 69 -27.91 -33.70 15.63
C LEU A 69 -26.85 -32.64 15.35
N ILE A 70 -26.01 -32.27 16.32
CA ILE A 70 -25.04 -31.18 16.14
C ILE A 70 -23.63 -31.67 16.40
N THR A 71 -23.34 -32.13 17.61
CA THR A 71 -21.96 -32.44 18.05
C THR A 71 -21.28 -33.50 17.19
N LEU A 72 -21.97 -34.60 16.86
CA LEU A 72 -21.43 -35.66 15.98
C LEU A 72 -21.21 -35.20 14.54
N HIS A 73 -21.83 -34.09 14.12
CA HIS A 73 -21.87 -33.64 12.73
C HIS A 73 -21.17 -32.29 12.49
N ILE A 74 -20.59 -31.66 13.51
CA ILE A 74 -19.89 -30.36 13.43
C ILE A 74 -18.92 -30.31 12.24
N LYS A 75 -18.03 -31.30 12.13
CA LYS A 75 -17.03 -31.36 11.07
C LYS A 75 -17.67 -31.39 9.68
N ASN A 76 -18.75 -32.14 9.49
CA ASN A 76 -19.44 -32.22 8.21
C ASN A 76 -20.17 -30.93 7.87
N ILE A 77 -20.82 -30.30 8.86
CA ILE A 77 -21.51 -29.01 8.70
C ILE A 77 -20.49 -27.94 8.26
N LEU A 78 -19.34 -27.90 8.93
CA LEU A 78 -18.29 -26.92 8.62
C LEU A 78 -17.61 -27.23 7.28
N SER A 79 -17.12 -28.45 7.07
CA SER A 79 -16.29 -28.78 5.89
C SER A 79 -17.05 -28.73 4.57
N LYS A 80 -18.36 -29.01 4.56
CA LYS A 80 -19.14 -29.08 3.32
C LYS A 80 -19.98 -27.84 3.05
N GLY A 81 -20.36 -27.08 4.08
CA GLY A 81 -21.36 -26.02 3.93
C GLY A 81 -20.86 -24.63 4.27
N PHE A 82 -19.97 -24.50 5.24
CA PHE A 82 -19.65 -23.19 5.81
C PHE A 82 -19.09 -22.22 4.77
N ASP A 83 -18.13 -22.67 3.96
CA ASP A 83 -17.53 -21.86 2.89
C ASP A 83 -18.56 -21.42 1.85
N ILE A 84 -19.49 -22.32 1.48
CA ILE A 84 -20.57 -22.04 0.52
C ILE A 84 -21.51 -20.97 1.08
N LEU A 85 -21.93 -21.13 2.35
CA LEU A 85 -22.84 -20.20 3.01
C LEU A 85 -22.24 -18.78 3.11
N ILE A 86 -20.94 -18.67 3.40
CA ILE A 86 -20.28 -17.36 3.41
C ILE A 86 -20.16 -16.81 1.99
N ASN A 87 -19.76 -17.63 1.01
CA ASN A 87 -19.62 -17.18 -0.37
C ASN A 87 -20.93 -16.63 -0.94
N GLU A 88 -22.05 -17.30 -0.66
CA GLU A 88 -23.40 -16.90 -1.09
C GLU A 88 -24.06 -15.83 -0.22
N ASN A 89 -23.36 -15.30 0.79
CA ASN A 89 -23.88 -14.28 1.72
C ASN A 89 -25.15 -14.72 2.48
N ARG A 90 -25.26 -16.00 2.86
CA ARG A 90 -26.42 -16.54 3.61
C ARG A 90 -26.33 -16.22 5.12
N TYR A 91 -26.51 -14.94 5.48
CA TYR A 91 -26.36 -14.44 6.86
C TYR A 91 -27.23 -15.19 7.88
N SER A 92 -28.50 -15.48 7.56
CA SER A 92 -29.42 -16.18 8.46
C SER A 92 -28.95 -17.60 8.80
N SER A 93 -28.42 -18.32 7.81
CA SER A 93 -27.91 -19.68 8.01
C SER A 93 -26.63 -19.66 8.85
N VAL A 94 -25.73 -18.70 8.64
CA VAL A 94 -24.49 -18.56 9.42
C VAL A 94 -24.78 -18.14 10.86
N ALA A 95 -25.74 -17.23 11.08
CA ALA A 95 -26.22 -16.89 12.42
C ALA A 95 -26.79 -18.12 13.14
N LEU A 96 -27.58 -18.93 12.44
CA LEU A 96 -28.11 -20.18 12.99
C LEU A 96 -27.02 -21.19 13.36
N ILE A 97 -25.95 -21.31 12.55
CA ILE A 97 -24.77 -22.13 12.92
C ILE A 97 -24.18 -21.63 14.24
N TYR A 98 -23.97 -20.32 14.36
CA TYR A 98 -23.39 -19.73 15.56
C TYR A 98 -24.26 -19.98 16.80
N ASP A 99 -25.58 -19.76 16.71
CA ASP A 99 -26.54 -19.99 17.79
C ASP A 99 -26.61 -21.47 18.21
N LEU A 100 -26.59 -22.39 17.25
CA LEU A 100 -26.58 -23.83 17.52
C LEU A 100 -25.24 -24.27 18.15
N PHE A 101 -24.13 -23.69 17.73
CA PHE A 101 -22.81 -24.05 18.24
C PHE A 101 -22.52 -23.43 19.61
N LEU A 102 -23.13 -22.28 19.92
CA LEU A 102 -23.14 -21.69 21.27
C LEU A 102 -23.72 -22.67 22.31
N ARG A 103 -24.73 -23.47 21.93
CA ARG A 103 -25.37 -24.45 22.82
C ARG A 103 -24.46 -25.61 23.20
N ILE A 104 -23.62 -26.07 22.27
CA ILE A 104 -22.63 -27.14 22.49
C ILE A 104 -21.44 -26.64 23.34
N GLY A 105 -21.41 -25.35 23.65
CA GLY A 105 -20.37 -24.73 24.47
C GLY A 105 -19.05 -24.60 23.70
N GLN A 106 -17.94 -24.83 24.40
CA GLN A 106 -16.63 -24.39 23.92
C GLN A 106 -16.08 -25.21 22.73
N ILE A 107 -16.51 -26.46 22.57
CA ILE A 107 -16.07 -27.35 21.49
C ILE A 107 -16.59 -26.80 20.15
N GLY A 108 -17.90 -26.59 20.02
CA GLY A 108 -18.49 -26.08 18.79
C GLY A 108 -17.97 -24.69 18.41
N ILE A 109 -17.89 -23.77 19.38
CA ILE A 109 -17.36 -22.43 19.11
C ILE A 109 -15.90 -22.48 18.63
N ASN A 110 -15.05 -23.34 19.20
CA ASN A 110 -13.65 -23.45 18.77
C ASN A 110 -13.53 -24.01 17.35
N ASP A 111 -14.31 -25.02 17.00
CA ASP A 111 -14.30 -25.59 15.64
C ASP A 111 -14.81 -24.58 14.60
N LEU A 112 -15.87 -23.83 14.92
CA LEU A 112 -16.39 -22.77 14.05
C LEU A 112 -15.38 -21.63 13.86
N ARG A 113 -14.67 -21.28 14.94
CA ARG A 113 -13.58 -20.30 14.93
C ARG A 113 -12.45 -20.74 14.01
N GLU A 114 -12.04 -22.00 14.09
CA GLU A 114 -11.01 -22.56 13.23
C GLU A 114 -11.46 -22.57 11.76
N ALA A 115 -12.70 -23.01 11.48
CA ALA A 115 -13.26 -22.98 10.13
C ALA A 115 -13.32 -21.55 9.56
N PHE A 116 -13.77 -20.57 10.35
CA PHE A 116 -13.79 -19.15 9.95
C PHE A 116 -12.41 -18.60 9.64
N GLY A 117 -11.42 -18.88 10.49
CA GLY A 117 -10.03 -18.47 10.23
C GLY A 117 -9.45 -19.13 8.98
N ASN A 118 -9.71 -20.42 8.76
CA ASN A 118 -9.23 -21.15 7.60
C ASN A 118 -9.88 -20.68 6.29
N TYR A 119 -11.18 -20.38 6.32
CA TYR A 119 -11.88 -19.76 5.18
C TYR A 119 -11.22 -18.42 4.81
N ILE A 120 -11.03 -17.52 5.78
CA ILE A 120 -10.42 -16.20 5.55
C ILE A 120 -9.03 -16.35 4.96
N LYS A 121 -8.19 -17.24 5.52
CA LYS A 121 -6.84 -17.48 5.02
C LYS A 121 -6.83 -18.03 3.60
N THR A 122 -7.73 -18.97 3.28
CA THR A 122 -7.76 -19.63 1.97
C THR A 122 -8.29 -18.69 0.89
N TYR A 123 -9.41 -18.03 1.16
CA TYR A 123 -10.00 -17.07 0.23
C TYR A 123 -9.10 -15.84 0.05
N GLY A 124 -8.62 -15.26 1.15
CA GLY A 124 -7.71 -14.12 1.13
C GLY A 124 -6.40 -14.42 0.40
N ARG A 125 -5.83 -15.62 0.57
CA ARG A 125 -4.66 -16.08 -0.17
C ARG A 125 -4.90 -16.11 -1.68
N ALA A 126 -6.06 -16.56 -2.13
CA ALA A 126 -6.41 -16.58 -3.55
C ALA A 126 -6.48 -15.16 -4.15
N LEU A 127 -6.94 -14.17 -3.39
CA LEU A 127 -6.99 -12.77 -3.81
C LEU A 127 -5.60 -12.15 -4.00
N ILE A 128 -4.63 -12.49 -3.15
CA ILE A 128 -3.31 -11.83 -3.16
C ILE A 128 -2.29 -12.50 -4.08
N ILE A 129 -2.43 -13.80 -4.38
CA ILE A 129 -1.43 -14.56 -5.16
C ILE A 129 -1.57 -14.29 -6.67
N ASP A 130 -2.77 -14.00 -7.14
CA ASP A 130 -3.03 -13.77 -8.56
C ASP A 130 -2.45 -12.43 -9.04
N VAL A 131 -1.28 -12.50 -9.68
CA VAL A 131 -0.56 -11.34 -10.22
C VAL A 131 -1.36 -10.61 -11.30
N THR A 132 -2.29 -11.30 -11.98
CA THR A 132 -3.11 -10.69 -13.05
C THR A 132 -4.16 -9.72 -12.50
N LYS A 133 -4.48 -9.83 -11.20
CA LYS A 133 -5.47 -9.01 -10.51
C LYS A 133 -4.86 -7.96 -9.59
N ASP A 134 -3.55 -7.71 -9.67
CA ASP A 134 -2.86 -6.71 -8.84
C ASP A 134 -3.55 -5.33 -8.88
N ASP A 135 -4.09 -4.94 -10.03
CA ASP A 135 -4.79 -3.66 -10.21
C ASP A 135 -6.10 -3.55 -9.42
N LYS A 136 -6.77 -4.67 -9.14
CA LYS A 136 -8.05 -4.73 -8.39
C LYS A 136 -7.89 -5.25 -6.97
N MET A 137 -6.70 -5.74 -6.62
CA MET A 137 -6.44 -6.39 -5.35
C MET A 137 -6.89 -5.56 -4.15
N VAL A 138 -6.56 -4.27 -4.10
CA VAL A 138 -6.88 -3.43 -2.94
C VAL A 138 -8.40 -3.23 -2.81
N ASP A 139 -9.10 -3.01 -3.91
CA ASP A 139 -10.57 -2.86 -3.90
C ASP A 139 -11.24 -4.18 -3.50
N GLU A 140 -10.81 -5.33 -4.04
CA GLU A 140 -11.32 -6.66 -3.65
C GLU A 140 -11.03 -6.98 -2.17
N LEU A 141 -9.88 -6.58 -1.63
CA LEU A 141 -9.56 -6.74 -0.21
C LEU A 141 -10.45 -5.88 0.70
N LEU A 142 -10.78 -4.66 0.28
CA LEU A 142 -11.71 -3.79 0.98
C LEU A 142 -13.11 -4.38 1.00
N GLU A 143 -13.62 -4.83 -0.14
CA GLU A 143 -14.93 -5.49 -0.25
C GLU A 143 -14.98 -6.76 0.61
N PHE A 144 -13.92 -7.57 0.58
CA PHE A 144 -13.82 -8.77 1.39
C PHE A 144 -13.83 -8.45 2.89
N LYS A 145 -13.09 -7.41 3.31
CA LYS A 145 -13.07 -6.96 4.71
C LYS A 145 -14.44 -6.48 5.17
N GLU A 146 -15.14 -5.70 4.36
CA GLU A 146 -16.49 -5.22 4.66
C GLU A 146 -17.49 -6.36 4.80
N LYS A 147 -17.43 -7.34 3.87
CA LYS A 147 -18.24 -8.56 3.95
C LYS A 147 -18.01 -9.30 5.27
N LEU A 148 -16.76 -9.53 5.66
CA LEU A 148 -16.43 -10.22 6.91
C LEU A 148 -16.87 -9.44 8.16
N ASP A 149 -16.73 -8.11 8.16
CA ASP A 149 -17.19 -7.27 9.26
C ASP A 149 -18.71 -7.32 9.42
N HIS A 150 -19.44 -7.40 8.31
CA HIS A 150 -20.89 -7.55 8.35
C HIS A 150 -21.30 -8.92 8.92
N PHE A 151 -20.61 -10.00 8.56
CA PHE A 151 -20.81 -11.32 9.20
C PHE A 151 -20.51 -11.28 10.70
N LEU A 152 -19.45 -10.58 11.11
CA LEU A 152 -19.11 -10.43 12.53
C LEU A 152 -20.21 -9.71 13.30
N HIS A 153 -20.80 -8.68 12.71
CA HIS A 153 -21.88 -7.89 13.29
C HIS A 153 -23.19 -8.68 13.37
N GLU A 154 -23.70 -9.13 12.22
CA GLU A 154 -25.03 -9.75 12.11
C GLU A 154 -25.07 -11.19 12.62
N CYS A 155 -24.05 -12.01 12.31
CA CYS A 155 -24.10 -13.45 12.57
C CYS A 155 -23.40 -13.86 13.86
N PHE A 156 -22.34 -13.15 14.28
CA PHE A 156 -21.53 -13.51 15.45
C PHE A 156 -21.72 -12.57 16.64
N HIS A 157 -22.70 -11.65 16.57
CA HIS A 157 -23.03 -10.69 17.63
C HIS A 157 -21.82 -9.91 18.16
N ASN A 158 -20.89 -9.52 17.28
CA ASN A 158 -19.65 -8.83 17.62
C ASN A 158 -18.77 -9.56 18.65
N ASN A 159 -18.76 -10.90 18.64
CA ASN A 159 -17.93 -11.68 19.56
C ASN A 159 -16.43 -11.36 19.38
N GLU A 160 -15.78 -10.89 20.45
CA GLU A 160 -14.36 -10.50 20.44
C GLU A 160 -13.43 -11.63 19.97
N LYS A 161 -13.75 -12.89 20.30
CA LYS A 161 -12.92 -14.04 19.91
C LYS A 161 -12.93 -14.28 18.40
N PHE A 162 -14.02 -13.94 17.72
CA PHE A 162 -14.12 -13.97 16.25
C PHE A 162 -13.46 -12.74 15.63
N SER A 163 -13.59 -11.56 16.26
CA SER A 163 -12.88 -10.35 15.83
C SER A 163 -11.36 -10.56 15.83
N ASN A 164 -10.83 -11.20 16.87
CA ASN A 164 -9.39 -11.51 16.96
C ASN A 164 -8.96 -12.51 15.89
N ILE A 165 -9.75 -13.56 15.63
CA ILE A 165 -9.45 -14.51 14.54
C ILE A 165 -9.49 -13.85 13.18
N LEU A 166 -10.44 -12.95 12.94
CA LEU A 166 -10.50 -12.17 11.72
C LEU A 166 -9.20 -11.38 11.55
N LYS A 167 -8.79 -10.63 12.57
CA LYS A 167 -7.54 -9.85 12.56
C LYS A 167 -6.32 -10.73 12.29
N ASP A 168 -6.15 -11.81 13.05
CA ASP A 168 -5.00 -12.73 12.94
C ASP A 168 -4.96 -13.42 11.57
N SER A 169 -6.13 -13.81 11.05
CA SER A 169 -6.24 -14.48 9.74
C SER A 169 -5.97 -13.51 8.60
N PHE A 170 -6.45 -12.27 8.71
CA PHE A 170 -6.21 -11.21 7.73
C PHE A 170 -4.74 -10.83 7.68
N GLU A 171 -4.12 -10.62 8.84
CA GLU A 171 -2.68 -10.38 8.96
C GLU A 171 -1.88 -11.57 8.41
N HIS A 172 -2.28 -12.80 8.68
CA HIS A 172 -1.58 -13.97 8.19
C HIS A 172 -1.54 -14.04 6.66
N PHE A 173 -2.69 -13.96 5.98
CA PHE A 173 -2.68 -14.10 4.52
C PHE A 173 -2.07 -12.87 3.85
N MET A 174 -2.37 -11.64 4.31
CA MET A 174 -1.82 -10.41 3.74
C MET A 174 -0.30 -10.43 3.66
N ASN A 175 0.36 -11.07 4.64
CA ASN A 175 1.81 -11.13 4.69
C ASN A 175 2.43 -12.36 4.00
N GLN A 176 1.63 -13.24 3.37
CA GLN A 176 2.17 -14.35 2.55
C GLN A 176 2.82 -13.86 1.25
N ARG A 177 2.32 -12.76 0.67
CA ARG A 177 2.97 -12.11 -0.48
C ARG A 177 3.84 -10.96 0.01
N VAL A 178 5.14 -11.19 0.02
CA VAL A 178 6.13 -10.25 0.55
C VAL A 178 6.11 -8.93 -0.24
N ASN A 179 6.08 -7.80 0.48
CA ASN A 179 6.16 -6.42 0.00
C ASN A 179 5.03 -5.91 -0.93
N LYS A 180 4.42 -6.76 -1.78
CA LYS A 180 3.48 -6.30 -2.81
C LYS A 180 2.21 -5.65 -2.25
N PRO A 181 1.52 -6.20 -1.23
CA PRO A 181 0.35 -5.53 -0.66
C PRO A 181 0.67 -4.14 -0.12
N ALA A 182 1.87 -3.94 0.45
CA ALA A 182 2.32 -2.63 0.94
C ALA A 182 2.50 -1.63 -0.21
N GLU A 183 3.12 -2.04 -1.31
CA GLU A 183 3.26 -1.24 -2.53
C GLU A 183 1.88 -0.86 -3.10
N LEU A 184 0.99 -1.84 -3.27
CA LEU A 184 -0.32 -1.61 -3.89
C LEU A 184 -1.21 -0.72 -3.05
N ILE A 185 -1.19 -0.84 -1.72
CA ILE A 185 -1.92 0.08 -0.83
C ILE A 185 -1.35 1.51 -0.94
N ALA A 186 -0.02 1.68 -0.97
CA ALA A 186 0.56 3.01 -1.16
C ALA A 186 0.10 3.65 -2.49
N LYS A 187 0.08 2.86 -3.58
CA LYS A 187 -0.41 3.28 -4.89
C LYS A 187 -1.91 3.58 -4.92
N ALA A 188 -2.71 2.79 -4.23
CA ALA A 188 -4.14 3.03 -4.10
C ALA A 188 -4.40 4.36 -3.37
N VAL A 189 -3.68 4.63 -2.27
CA VAL A 189 -3.76 5.91 -1.57
C VAL A 189 -3.34 7.07 -2.48
N ASP A 190 -2.23 6.94 -3.21
CA ASP A 190 -1.80 7.96 -4.17
C ASP A 190 -2.85 8.22 -5.26
N ALA A 191 -3.45 7.17 -5.82
CA ALA A 191 -4.50 7.30 -6.83
C ALA A 191 -5.70 8.10 -6.32
N ARG A 192 -6.16 7.83 -5.08
CA ARG A 192 -7.28 8.54 -4.45
C ARG A 192 -6.93 10.00 -4.12
N LEU A 193 -5.69 10.30 -3.75
CA LEU A 193 -5.22 11.66 -3.44
C LEU A 193 -4.84 12.49 -4.68
N ARG A 194 -4.50 11.86 -5.81
CA ARG A 194 -4.23 12.57 -7.09
C ARG A 194 -5.49 12.98 -7.82
N SER A 195 -6.51 12.11 -7.80
CA SER A 195 -7.65 12.28 -8.68
C SER A 195 -8.58 13.39 -8.23
N GLY A 196 -8.55 13.76 -6.94
CA GLY A 196 -9.51 14.69 -6.32
C GLY A 196 -10.86 14.47 -6.97
N ASN A 197 -11.37 13.23 -6.86
CA ASN A 197 -12.54 12.76 -7.59
C ASN A 197 -13.53 13.91 -7.61
N LYS A 198 -13.74 14.54 -8.78
CA LYS A 198 -14.62 15.72 -8.90
C LYS A 198 -16.07 15.44 -8.49
N GLU A 199 -16.36 14.18 -8.17
CA GLU A 199 -17.65 13.63 -7.78
C GLU A 199 -17.69 13.15 -6.32
N ALA A 200 -16.55 12.99 -5.63
CA ALA A 200 -16.53 12.51 -4.24
C ALA A 200 -16.37 13.68 -3.26
N SER A 201 -17.20 13.69 -2.22
CA SER A 201 -17.06 14.67 -1.14
C SER A 201 -15.78 14.43 -0.32
N GLU A 202 -15.30 15.46 0.38
CA GLU A 202 -14.16 15.30 1.30
C GLU A 202 -14.45 14.24 2.38
N GLU A 203 -15.70 14.12 2.83
CA GLU A 203 -16.12 13.08 3.78
C GLU A 203 -16.03 11.66 3.21
N GLU A 204 -16.37 11.47 1.95
CA GLU A 204 -16.24 10.17 1.28
C GLU A 204 -14.77 9.80 1.08
N LEU A 205 -13.94 10.78 0.69
CA LEU A 205 -12.50 10.58 0.59
C LEU A 205 -11.92 10.16 1.94
N GLU A 206 -12.32 10.82 3.02
CA GLU A 206 -11.86 10.52 4.37
C GLU A 206 -12.24 9.09 4.80
N LYS A 207 -13.48 8.67 4.54
CA LYS A 207 -13.94 7.29 4.80
C LYS A 207 -13.15 6.25 4.00
N ILE A 208 -12.81 6.54 2.75
CA ILE A 208 -11.99 5.64 1.91
C ILE A 208 -10.56 5.55 2.48
N LEU A 209 -9.97 6.67 2.91
CA LEU A 209 -8.65 6.69 3.53
C LEU A 209 -8.62 5.90 4.83
N ASP A 210 -9.66 6.00 5.67
CA ASP A 210 -9.79 5.19 6.89
C ASP A 210 -9.85 3.69 6.59
N LYS A 211 -10.62 3.30 5.57
CA LYS A 211 -10.69 1.90 5.11
C LYS A 211 -9.33 1.39 4.64
N LEU A 212 -8.57 2.19 3.88
CA LEU A 212 -7.21 1.83 3.44
C LEU A 212 -6.24 1.71 4.62
N LEU A 213 -6.39 2.56 5.64
CA LEU A 213 -5.57 2.49 6.86
C LEU A 213 -5.87 1.26 7.70
N ILE A 214 -7.10 0.75 7.69
CA ILE A 214 -7.43 -0.54 8.31
C ILE A 214 -6.63 -1.66 7.64
N LEU A 215 -6.54 -1.68 6.30
CA LEU A 215 -5.71 -2.66 5.59
C LEU A 215 -4.22 -2.48 5.89
N PHE A 216 -3.74 -1.24 5.96
CA PHE A 216 -2.36 -0.92 6.30
C PHE A 216 -1.94 -1.48 7.67
N ARG A 217 -2.85 -1.52 8.66
CA ARG A 217 -2.57 -2.09 9.98
C ARG A 217 -2.18 -3.57 9.92
N PHE A 218 -2.70 -4.33 8.96
CA PHE A 218 -2.44 -5.77 8.80
C PHE A 218 -1.13 -6.09 8.08
N ILE A 219 -0.38 -5.09 7.60
CA ILE A 219 0.85 -5.29 6.82
C ILE A 219 2.08 -5.17 7.72
N HIS A 220 3.01 -6.12 7.59
CA HIS A 220 4.30 -6.06 8.27
C HIS A 220 5.31 -5.14 7.56
N GLY A 221 5.29 -5.08 6.22
CA GLY A 221 6.22 -4.28 5.40
C GLY A 221 5.90 -2.78 5.35
N LYS A 222 5.74 -2.11 6.50
CA LYS A 222 5.37 -0.68 6.58
C LYS A 222 6.45 0.25 6.00
N ASP A 223 7.70 -0.17 6.03
CA ASP A 223 8.83 0.52 5.41
C ASP A 223 8.75 0.54 3.87
N VAL A 224 8.22 -0.52 3.27
CA VAL A 224 7.92 -0.57 1.83
C VAL A 224 6.83 0.44 1.50
N PHE A 225 5.74 0.44 2.28
CA PHE A 225 4.68 1.43 2.14
C PHE A 225 5.25 2.85 2.26
N GLU A 226 6.07 3.15 3.28
CA GLU A 226 6.71 4.46 3.45
C GLU A 226 7.51 4.88 2.22
N ALA A 227 8.32 3.98 1.66
CA ALA A 227 9.18 4.28 0.53
C ALA A 227 8.37 4.67 -0.72
N PHE A 228 7.33 3.90 -1.05
CA PHE A 228 6.43 4.19 -2.16
C PHE A 228 5.60 5.44 -1.89
N TYR A 229 4.98 5.53 -0.71
CA TYR A 229 4.17 6.68 -0.32
C TYR A 229 4.97 7.99 -0.36
N LYS A 230 6.20 7.99 0.16
CA LYS A 230 7.11 9.16 0.14
C LYS A 230 7.46 9.59 -1.28
N LYS A 231 7.75 8.62 -2.17
CA LYS A 231 8.04 8.92 -3.58
C LYS A 231 6.85 9.56 -4.27
N ASP A 232 5.67 9.01 -4.06
CA ASP A 232 4.45 9.51 -4.68
C ASP A 232 4.01 10.85 -4.09
N LEU A 233 4.13 11.04 -2.77
CA LEU A 233 3.92 12.33 -2.11
C LEU A 233 4.85 13.41 -2.70
N ALA A 234 6.14 13.10 -2.93
CA ALA A 234 7.06 14.04 -3.53
C ALA A 234 6.61 14.47 -4.94
N LYS A 235 6.13 13.53 -5.76
CA LYS A 235 5.56 13.82 -7.08
C LYS A 235 4.29 14.70 -6.96
N ARG A 236 3.41 14.45 -5.99
CA ARG A 236 2.18 15.24 -5.78
C ARG A 236 2.47 16.67 -5.32
N LEU A 237 3.39 16.84 -4.36
CA LEU A 237 3.78 18.15 -3.83
C LEU A 237 4.48 19.02 -4.89
N LEU A 238 5.45 18.47 -5.63
CA LEU A 238 6.25 19.26 -6.59
C LEU A 238 5.52 19.56 -7.89
N VAL A 239 4.64 18.66 -8.35
CA VAL A 239 3.93 18.84 -9.64
C VAL A 239 2.54 19.46 -9.46
N GLY A 240 2.16 19.78 -8.21
CA GLY A 240 0.91 20.47 -7.89
C GLY A 240 -0.33 19.67 -8.30
N LYS A 241 -0.37 18.38 -7.91
CA LYS A 241 -1.46 17.44 -8.27
C LYS A 241 -2.21 16.85 -7.07
N SER A 242 -2.01 17.38 -5.87
CA SER A 242 -2.80 16.95 -4.70
C SER A 242 -4.25 17.43 -4.82
N ALA A 243 -5.20 16.56 -4.47
CA ALA A 243 -6.62 16.87 -4.42
C ALA A 243 -6.95 18.00 -3.42
N SER A 244 -6.38 17.90 -2.22
CA SER A 244 -6.54 18.85 -1.13
C SER A 244 -5.31 18.83 -0.24
N VAL A 245 -4.85 20.00 0.19
CA VAL A 245 -3.74 20.12 1.16
C VAL A 245 -4.17 19.57 2.52
N ASP A 246 -5.44 19.78 2.89
CA ASP A 246 -5.99 19.33 4.17
C ASP A 246 -6.13 17.81 4.20
N ALA A 247 -6.54 17.19 3.09
CA ALA A 247 -6.58 15.72 2.98
C ALA A 247 -5.18 15.09 3.13
N GLU A 248 -4.14 15.72 2.58
CA GLU A 248 -2.77 15.22 2.73
C GLU A 248 -2.26 15.39 4.16
N LYS A 249 -2.57 16.52 4.83
CA LYS A 249 -2.27 16.73 6.26
C LYS A 249 -3.02 15.74 7.15
N SER A 250 -4.29 15.46 6.86
CA SER A 250 -5.09 14.45 7.57
C SER A 250 -4.45 13.06 7.44
N MET A 251 -4.11 12.63 6.22
CA MET A 251 -3.46 11.34 6.00
C MET A 251 -2.14 11.21 6.77
N LEU A 252 -1.33 12.26 6.80
CA LEU A 252 -0.09 12.27 7.57
C LEU A 252 -0.35 12.14 9.08
N LEU A 253 -1.38 12.82 9.61
CA LEU A 253 -1.77 12.72 11.02
C LEU A 253 -2.20 11.28 11.36
N LYS A 254 -2.97 10.63 10.49
CA LYS A 254 -3.38 9.24 10.69
C LYS A 254 -2.19 8.28 10.66
N LEU A 255 -1.26 8.44 9.73
CA LEU A 255 -0.02 7.67 9.70
C LEU A 255 0.83 7.88 10.96
N LYS A 256 0.83 9.09 11.51
CA LYS A 256 1.52 9.43 12.76
C LYS A 256 0.90 8.73 13.96
N GLN A 257 -0.43 8.66 14.03
CA GLN A 257 -1.15 7.92 15.07
C GLN A 257 -0.84 6.42 15.02
N GLU A 258 -0.77 5.83 13.82
CA GLU A 258 -0.55 4.39 13.64
C GLU A 258 0.91 3.95 13.80
N CYS A 259 1.87 4.74 13.30
CA CYS A 259 3.29 4.35 13.21
C CYS A 259 4.21 5.17 14.11
N GLY A 260 3.72 6.24 14.71
CA GLY A 260 4.48 7.16 15.55
C GLY A 260 5.33 8.16 14.77
N ASN A 261 5.95 9.08 15.53
CA ASN A 261 6.63 10.26 15.01
C ASN A 261 7.88 9.96 14.16
N VAL A 262 8.60 8.87 14.45
CA VAL A 262 9.84 8.52 13.72
C VAL A 262 9.52 8.16 12.27
N PHE A 263 8.40 7.48 12.04
CA PHE A 263 7.94 7.09 10.72
C PHE A 263 7.54 8.31 9.87
N THR A 264 6.80 9.25 10.46
CA THR A 264 6.30 10.43 9.72
C THR A 264 7.28 11.58 9.63
N SER A 265 8.39 11.57 10.40
CA SER A 265 9.34 12.70 10.48
C SER A 265 9.84 13.19 9.11
N LYS A 266 10.15 12.27 8.18
CA LYS A 266 10.58 12.64 6.83
C LYS A 266 9.45 13.28 6.01
N LEU A 267 8.24 12.73 6.11
CA LEU A 267 7.05 13.24 5.43
C LEU A 267 6.67 14.63 5.95
N GLU A 268 6.72 14.85 7.27
CA GLU A 268 6.51 16.15 7.91
C GLU A 268 7.57 17.17 7.45
N GLY A 269 8.83 16.73 7.34
CA GLY A 269 9.92 17.53 6.79
C GLY A 269 9.65 18.00 5.35
N MET A 270 9.08 17.15 4.50
CA MET A 270 8.71 17.52 3.13
C MET A 270 7.67 18.64 3.09
N PHE A 271 6.64 18.60 3.96
CA PHE A 271 5.66 19.69 4.05
C PHE A 271 6.29 20.99 4.54
N LYS A 272 7.15 20.90 5.56
CA LYS A 272 7.85 22.07 6.09
C LYS A 272 8.75 22.71 5.03
N ASP A 273 9.46 21.92 4.22
CA ASP A 273 10.27 22.42 3.11
C ASP A 273 9.40 23.14 2.06
N MET A 274 8.17 22.68 1.79
CA MET A 274 7.24 23.36 0.87
C MET A 274 6.78 24.71 1.41
N GLU A 275 6.47 24.80 2.71
CA GLU A 275 6.07 26.06 3.35
C GLU A 275 7.25 27.05 3.38
N LEU A 276 8.43 26.61 3.83
CA LEU A 276 9.65 27.43 3.85
C LEU A 276 10.06 27.91 2.45
N SER A 277 9.88 27.07 1.42
CA SER A 277 10.18 27.45 0.05
C SER A 277 9.31 28.62 -0.43
N LYS A 278 8.04 28.67 -0.04
CA LYS A 278 7.15 29.80 -0.36
C LYS A 278 7.65 31.09 0.29
N ASP A 279 8.04 31.04 1.56
CA ASP A 279 8.57 32.19 2.28
C ASP A 279 9.89 32.70 1.67
N ILE A 280 10.78 31.77 1.29
CA ILE A 280 12.03 32.10 0.59
C ILE A 280 11.73 32.77 -0.76
N MET A 281 10.73 32.29 -1.49
CA MET A 281 10.34 32.85 -2.79
C MET A 281 9.77 34.27 -2.65
N ILE A 282 8.92 34.53 -1.64
CA ILE A 282 8.43 35.89 -1.36
C ILE A 282 9.61 36.83 -1.08
N ALA A 283 10.57 36.39 -0.28
CA ALA A 283 11.77 37.18 0.02
C ALA A 283 12.69 37.37 -1.20
N PHE A 284 12.71 36.41 -2.13
CA PHE A 284 13.46 36.50 -3.38
C PHE A 284 12.81 37.49 -4.36
N GLU A 285 11.49 37.44 -4.51
CA GLU A 285 10.73 38.39 -5.33
C GLU A 285 10.91 39.83 -4.85
N GLN A 286 10.89 40.06 -3.54
CA GLN A 286 11.19 41.37 -2.95
C GLN A 286 12.61 41.85 -3.26
N HIS A 287 13.60 40.93 -3.23
CA HIS A 287 14.99 41.25 -3.58
C HIS A 287 15.16 41.55 -5.09
N MET A 288 14.34 40.94 -5.94
CA MET A 288 14.35 41.13 -7.39
C MET A 288 13.53 42.34 -7.86
N HIS A 289 12.65 42.90 -7.04
CA HIS A 289 11.72 43.98 -7.43
C HIS A 289 12.40 45.22 -8.04
N ASN A 290 13.65 45.51 -7.63
CA ASN A 290 14.44 46.65 -8.11
C ASN A 290 15.58 46.25 -9.06
N ARG A 291 15.57 45.03 -9.60
CA ARG A 291 16.60 44.51 -10.52
C ARG A 291 15.96 44.15 -11.86
N GLU A 292 16.71 44.34 -12.94
CA GLU A 292 16.31 43.80 -14.24
C GLU A 292 16.29 42.26 -14.17
N VAL A 293 15.16 41.66 -14.54
CA VAL A 293 14.98 40.21 -14.59
C VAL A 293 15.48 39.71 -15.95
N PRO A 294 16.54 38.87 -16.00
CA PRO A 294 17.01 38.28 -17.24
C PRO A 294 15.88 37.58 -18.01
N GLY A 295 15.69 37.96 -19.28
CA GLY A 295 14.74 37.31 -20.19
C GLY A 295 13.25 37.46 -19.85
N ASN A 296 12.87 38.28 -18.86
CA ASN A 296 11.49 38.41 -18.37
C ASN A 296 10.86 37.05 -17.98
N ILE A 297 11.69 36.14 -17.45
CA ILE A 297 11.27 34.80 -17.03
C ILE A 297 10.88 34.85 -15.54
N SER A 298 9.65 34.44 -15.24
CA SER A 298 9.23 34.21 -13.85
C SER A 298 9.78 32.86 -13.37
N MET A 299 10.56 32.88 -12.30
CA MET A 299 11.16 31.70 -11.69
C MET A 299 10.53 31.45 -10.32
N PHE A 300 10.11 30.21 -10.08
CA PHE A 300 9.69 29.72 -8.77
C PHE A 300 10.60 28.55 -8.37
N VAL A 301 11.25 28.65 -7.21
CA VAL A 301 12.20 27.65 -6.74
C VAL A 301 11.69 27.01 -5.46
N SER A 302 11.67 25.68 -5.43
CA SER A 302 11.42 24.91 -4.22
C SER A 302 12.73 24.34 -3.69
N VAL A 303 13.11 24.72 -2.47
CA VAL A 303 14.34 24.30 -1.82
C VAL A 303 14.04 23.10 -0.91
N LEU A 304 14.65 21.96 -1.21
CA LEU A 304 14.33 20.67 -0.60
C LEU A 304 15.50 20.15 0.24
N THR A 305 15.22 19.63 1.43
CA THR A 305 16.24 19.04 2.31
C THR A 305 16.55 17.60 1.87
N MET A 306 17.76 17.32 1.35
CA MET A 306 18.11 16.02 0.76
C MET A 306 17.80 14.78 1.63
N GLY A 307 17.83 14.90 2.96
CA GLY A 307 17.56 13.78 3.87
C GLY A 307 16.08 13.39 4.01
N PHE A 308 15.15 14.30 3.68
CA PHE A 308 13.71 14.05 3.79
C PHE A 308 13.10 13.53 2.49
N TRP A 309 13.62 13.98 1.36
CA TRP A 309 13.08 13.68 0.04
C TRP A 309 13.67 12.40 -0.55
N PRO A 310 13.00 11.77 -1.53
CA PRO A 310 13.61 10.71 -2.33
C PRO A 310 14.92 11.18 -2.95
N THR A 311 15.84 10.25 -3.20
CA THR A 311 17.07 10.58 -3.93
C THR A 311 16.77 10.59 -5.42
N TYR A 312 17.16 11.66 -6.08
CA TYR A 312 17.04 11.83 -7.53
C TYR A 312 18.42 11.77 -8.17
N PRO A 313 18.60 11.03 -9.28
CA PRO A 313 19.86 11.01 -9.99
C PRO A 313 20.13 12.39 -10.59
N THR A 314 21.36 12.87 -10.46
CA THR A 314 21.78 14.09 -11.14
C THR A 314 21.92 13.83 -12.63
N VAL A 315 21.11 14.53 -13.42
CA VAL A 315 21.20 14.50 -14.88
C VAL A 315 21.75 15.84 -15.34
N SER A 316 22.75 15.80 -16.23
CA SER A 316 23.24 16.99 -16.90
C SER A 316 22.31 17.38 -18.04
N ALA A 317 22.02 18.67 -18.17
CA ALA A 317 21.37 19.23 -19.35
C ALA A 317 22.00 20.59 -19.67
N ILE A 318 22.07 20.94 -20.96
CA ILE A 318 22.48 22.27 -21.39
C ILE A 318 21.28 23.21 -21.23
N LEU A 319 21.41 24.21 -20.37
CA LEU A 319 20.39 25.22 -20.16
C LEU A 319 20.67 26.47 -21.01
N PRO A 320 19.63 27.17 -21.49
CA PRO A 320 19.74 28.50 -22.07
C PRO A 320 20.49 29.47 -21.13
N PRO A 321 21.30 30.40 -21.68
CA PRO A 321 22.06 31.37 -20.89
C PRO A 321 21.20 32.16 -19.88
N GLU A 322 19.97 32.50 -20.26
CA GLU A 322 19.03 33.25 -19.42
C GLU A 322 18.64 32.46 -18.16
N LEU A 323 18.44 31.13 -18.29
CA LEU A 323 18.13 30.26 -17.15
C LEU A 323 19.37 30.06 -16.25
N CYS A 324 20.56 29.93 -16.83
CA CYS A 324 21.81 29.86 -16.07
C CYS A 324 22.01 31.11 -15.21
N GLN A 325 21.82 32.31 -15.78
CA GLN A 325 21.94 33.57 -15.05
C GLN A 325 20.95 33.65 -13.87
N LEU A 326 19.70 33.26 -14.09
CA LEU A 326 18.69 33.23 -13.02
C LEU A 326 19.06 32.24 -11.90
N GLN A 327 19.55 31.05 -12.26
CA GLN A 327 20.03 30.06 -11.29
C GLN A 327 21.19 30.61 -10.45
N GLU A 328 22.13 31.31 -11.06
CA GLU A 328 23.24 31.94 -10.35
C GLU A 328 22.78 33.05 -9.41
N ILE A 329 21.87 33.92 -9.86
CA ILE A 329 21.30 35.00 -9.05
C ILE A 329 20.60 34.42 -7.82
N PHE A 330 19.75 33.40 -8.01
CA PHE A 330 19.08 32.72 -6.90
C PHE A 330 20.08 32.03 -5.96
N THR A 331 21.08 31.34 -6.51
CA THR A 331 22.10 30.64 -5.72
C THR A 331 22.87 31.63 -4.83
N LYS A 332 23.29 32.78 -5.37
CA LYS A 332 23.97 33.83 -4.61
C LYS A 332 23.07 34.42 -3.52
N PHE A 333 21.79 34.66 -3.82
CA PHE A 333 20.81 35.13 -2.84
C PHE A 333 20.59 34.12 -1.70
N TYR A 334 20.47 32.83 -2.03
CA TYR A 334 20.23 31.81 -1.02
C TYR A 334 21.45 31.62 -0.11
N LEU A 335 22.64 31.56 -0.68
CA LEU A 335 23.89 31.36 0.08
C LEU A 335 24.28 32.57 0.94
N SER A 336 23.86 33.79 0.57
CA SER A 336 24.10 34.97 1.41
C SER A 336 23.27 34.95 2.70
N LYS A 337 22.09 34.32 2.68
CA LYS A 337 21.21 34.15 3.86
C LYS A 337 21.46 32.84 4.61
N HIS A 338 21.92 31.80 3.92
CA HIS A 338 22.13 30.47 4.50
C HIS A 338 23.58 30.00 4.31
N THR A 339 24.45 30.43 5.21
CA THR A 339 25.86 30.06 5.23
C THR A 339 26.03 28.56 5.55
N GLY A 340 27.06 27.94 4.96
CA GLY A 340 27.39 26.52 5.18
C GLY A 340 26.51 25.51 4.43
N ARG A 341 25.61 25.96 3.54
CA ARG A 341 24.80 25.08 2.68
C ARG A 341 25.37 24.97 1.27
N LYS A 342 25.07 23.87 0.58
CA LYS A 342 25.36 23.66 -0.84
C LYS A 342 24.06 23.33 -1.55
N LEU A 343 23.77 24.06 -2.64
CA LEU A 343 22.63 23.79 -3.49
C LEU A 343 23.02 22.85 -4.64
N GLN A 344 22.06 22.02 -5.04
CA GLN A 344 22.17 21.10 -6.16
C GLN A 344 20.84 21.08 -6.90
N TRP A 345 20.85 21.51 -8.15
CA TRP A 345 19.66 21.61 -8.99
C TRP A 345 19.27 20.24 -9.54
N GLN A 346 17.95 19.98 -9.60
CA GLN A 346 17.39 18.68 -10.02
C GLN A 346 16.44 18.84 -11.20
N TYR A 347 17.01 18.90 -12.40
CA TYR A 347 16.32 19.18 -13.66
C TYR A 347 15.19 18.19 -14.01
N SER A 348 15.25 16.96 -13.48
CA SER A 348 14.22 15.95 -13.70
C SER A 348 12.87 16.30 -13.08
N LEU A 349 12.84 17.20 -12.08
CA LEU A 349 11.62 17.60 -11.36
C LEU A 349 11.05 18.93 -11.86
N ASP A 350 11.81 19.62 -12.70
CA ASP A 350 11.48 20.97 -13.14
C ASP A 350 10.39 20.96 -14.21
N HIS A 351 9.49 21.93 -14.11
CA HIS A 351 8.43 22.18 -15.06
C HIS A 351 8.39 23.64 -15.48
N CYS A 352 7.99 23.88 -16.72
CA CYS A 352 7.98 25.21 -17.33
C CYS A 352 6.63 25.50 -17.97
N LEU A 353 6.28 26.78 -18.03
CA LEU A 353 5.15 27.27 -18.81
C LEU A 353 5.71 28.03 -20.02
N LEU A 354 5.57 27.44 -21.21
CA LEU A 354 6.03 28.05 -22.45
C LEU A 354 4.88 28.73 -23.18
N LYS A 355 5.14 29.92 -23.72
CA LYS A 355 4.25 30.57 -24.67
C LYS A 355 4.72 30.25 -26.08
N GLY A 356 3.86 29.61 -26.87
CA GLY A 356 4.16 29.24 -28.25
C GLY A 356 3.29 29.96 -29.25
N TRP A 357 3.92 30.49 -30.30
CA TRP A 357 3.28 31.08 -31.47
C TRP A 357 3.29 30.04 -32.60
N LEU A 358 2.23 29.24 -32.71
CA LEU A 358 2.15 28.16 -33.70
C LEU A 358 1.45 28.61 -35.00
N LYS A 359 0.54 29.59 -34.90
CA LYS A 359 -0.13 30.26 -36.02
C LYS A 359 -0.09 31.77 -35.78
N GLU A 360 -0.11 32.57 -36.85
CA GLU A 360 0.12 34.04 -36.85
C GLU A 360 -0.74 34.86 -35.87
N LYS A 361 -1.79 34.30 -35.26
CA LYS A 361 -2.69 35.03 -34.33
C LYS A 361 -3.11 34.26 -33.07
N THR A 362 -2.58 33.06 -32.78
CA THR A 362 -2.96 32.32 -31.57
C THR A 362 -1.75 32.03 -30.68
N ILE A 363 -1.75 32.63 -29.50
CA ILE A 363 -0.80 32.32 -28.43
C ILE A 363 -1.38 31.16 -27.64
N LYS A 364 -0.63 30.07 -27.53
CA LYS A 364 -0.96 28.94 -26.65
C LYS A 364 0.07 28.80 -25.55
N GLU A 365 -0.37 28.39 -24.38
CA GLU A 365 0.49 28.16 -23.22
C GLU A 365 0.66 26.65 -23.00
N PHE A 366 1.90 26.19 -22.97
CA PHE A 366 2.26 24.79 -22.80
C PHE A 366 2.88 24.57 -21.43
N GLN A 367 2.20 23.80 -20.58
CA GLN A 367 2.81 23.28 -19.36
C GLN A 367 3.58 22.01 -19.70
N VAL A 368 4.90 22.09 -19.61
CA VAL A 368 5.86 21.07 -20.05
C VAL A 368 6.88 20.78 -18.95
N SER A 369 7.60 19.66 -19.04
CA SER A 369 8.81 19.45 -18.24
C SER A 369 9.97 20.30 -18.76
N LEU A 370 11.03 20.47 -17.97
CA LEU A 370 12.24 21.16 -18.41
C LEU A 370 12.85 20.51 -19.65
N TYR A 371 12.96 19.18 -19.70
CA TYR A 371 13.49 18.49 -20.89
C TYR A 371 12.64 18.73 -22.14
N GLN A 372 11.32 18.71 -22.01
CA GLN A 372 10.42 19.07 -23.11
C GLN A 372 10.63 20.53 -23.53
N ALA A 373 10.83 21.44 -22.57
CA ALA A 373 11.09 22.85 -22.85
C ALA A 373 12.40 23.06 -23.62
N LEU A 374 13.49 22.42 -23.19
CA LEU A 374 14.79 22.50 -23.86
C LEU A 374 14.69 22.04 -25.32
N VAL A 375 14.01 20.92 -25.58
CA VAL A 375 13.80 20.41 -26.94
C VAL A 375 12.98 21.41 -27.78
N LEU A 376 11.88 21.95 -27.24
CA LEU A 376 11.03 22.89 -27.96
C LEU A 376 11.74 24.22 -28.27
N LEU A 377 12.60 24.69 -27.37
CA LEU A 377 13.36 25.93 -27.56
C LEU A 377 14.35 25.85 -28.74
N LEU A 378 14.88 24.67 -29.05
CA LEU A 378 15.75 24.48 -30.23
C LEU A 378 15.05 24.82 -31.54
N PHE A 379 13.73 24.59 -31.62
CA PHE A 379 12.94 24.88 -32.81
C PHE A 379 12.69 26.37 -33.07
N ASN A 380 13.12 27.26 -32.17
CA ASN A 380 13.17 28.69 -32.45
C ASN A 380 14.29 29.06 -33.42
N GLN A 381 15.34 28.24 -33.51
CA GLN A 381 16.52 28.48 -34.38
C GLN A 381 16.60 27.47 -35.53
N HIS A 382 15.95 26.31 -35.41
CA HIS A 382 16.00 25.22 -36.38
C HIS A 382 14.60 24.78 -36.82
N ILE A 383 14.44 24.46 -38.11
CA ILE A 383 13.16 24.01 -38.68
C ILE A 383 13.01 22.49 -38.59
N ASP A 384 14.12 21.76 -38.73
CA ASP A 384 14.18 20.30 -38.79
C ASP A 384 15.45 19.82 -38.08
N LEU A 385 15.29 18.90 -37.13
CA LEU A 385 16.38 18.38 -36.30
C LEU A 385 16.33 16.86 -36.26
N SER A 386 17.48 16.19 -36.35
CA SER A 386 17.57 14.75 -36.09
C SER A 386 17.62 14.45 -34.59
N TYR A 387 17.34 13.21 -34.21
CA TYR A 387 17.50 12.74 -32.82
C TYR A 387 18.89 13.06 -32.27
N LYS A 388 19.96 12.83 -33.06
CA LYS A 388 21.34 13.07 -32.66
C LYS A 388 21.62 14.56 -32.43
N ASP A 389 21.12 15.42 -33.32
CA ASP A 389 21.31 16.88 -33.17
C ASP A 389 20.68 17.38 -31.86
N ILE A 390 19.47 16.89 -31.54
CA ILE A 390 18.78 17.24 -30.29
C ILE A 390 19.58 16.72 -29.07
N GLN A 391 20.10 15.49 -29.16
CA GLN A 391 20.90 14.89 -28.08
C GLN A 391 22.19 15.67 -27.82
N GLU A 392 22.92 16.07 -28.86
CA GLU A 392 24.17 16.82 -28.73
C GLU A 392 23.95 18.22 -28.16
N GLN A 393 22.88 18.92 -28.61
CA GLN A 393 22.58 20.28 -28.19
C GLN A 393 21.97 20.37 -26.78
N THR A 394 21.24 19.35 -26.34
CA THR A 394 20.62 19.34 -25.01
C THR A 394 21.41 18.54 -23.96
N LYS A 395 22.24 17.59 -24.40
CA LYS A 395 22.95 16.59 -23.58
C LYS A 395 22.05 15.77 -22.65
N ILE A 396 20.77 15.60 -23.00
CA ILE A 396 19.84 14.75 -22.26
C ILE A 396 20.20 13.27 -22.50
N GLN A 397 20.15 12.46 -21.44
CA GLN A 397 20.39 11.02 -21.51
C GLN A 397 19.39 10.31 -22.46
N GLU A 398 19.85 9.31 -23.21
CA GLU A 398 19.08 8.65 -24.27
C GLU A 398 17.69 8.16 -23.83
N ALA A 399 17.62 7.47 -22.69
CA ALA A 399 16.36 6.94 -22.17
C ALA A 399 15.33 8.05 -21.86
N GLU A 400 15.79 9.18 -21.31
CA GLU A 400 14.93 10.32 -20.98
C GLU A 400 14.57 11.13 -22.23
N LEU A 401 15.50 11.25 -23.18
CA LEU A 401 15.28 11.94 -24.45
C LEU A 401 14.26 11.20 -25.32
N GLN A 402 14.35 9.87 -25.42
CA GLN A 402 13.37 9.05 -26.15
C GLN A 402 11.96 9.25 -25.59
N ARG A 403 11.82 9.19 -24.26
CA ARG A 403 10.54 9.44 -23.56
C ARG A 403 10.02 10.85 -23.81
N THR A 404 10.89 11.85 -23.71
CA THR A 404 10.58 13.26 -23.95
C THR A 404 10.07 13.45 -25.38
N LEU A 405 10.76 12.94 -26.39
CA LEU A 405 10.36 13.04 -27.80
C LEU A 405 9.08 12.24 -28.10
N GLN A 406 8.91 11.07 -27.49
CA GLN A 406 7.69 10.27 -27.64
C GLN A 406 6.46 11.05 -27.14
N SER A 407 6.60 11.79 -26.03
CA SER A 407 5.53 12.62 -25.49
C SER A 407 5.15 13.82 -26.38
N LEU A 408 6.13 14.39 -27.07
CA LEU A 408 5.97 15.57 -27.93
C LEU A 408 5.48 15.21 -29.35
N ALA A 409 5.87 14.04 -29.87
CA ALA A 409 5.64 13.66 -31.26
C ALA A 409 4.62 12.52 -31.45
N CYS A 410 4.63 11.51 -30.57
CA CYS A 410 3.83 10.29 -30.72
C CYS A 410 2.59 10.28 -29.80
N GLY A 411 2.47 11.26 -28.89
CA GLY A 411 1.37 11.38 -27.94
C GLY A 411 0.03 11.79 -28.56
N LYS A 412 -0.98 11.99 -27.68
CA LYS A 412 -2.29 12.54 -28.05
C LYS A 412 -2.17 14.00 -28.53
N ILE A 413 -1.25 14.75 -27.93
CA ILE A 413 -0.96 16.16 -28.26
C ILE A 413 0.38 16.14 -28.99
N ARG A 414 0.35 16.38 -30.31
CA ARG A 414 1.55 16.30 -31.17
C ARG A 414 2.04 17.70 -31.52
N LEU A 415 2.98 18.20 -30.74
CA LEU A 415 3.67 19.47 -31.02
C LEU A 415 4.76 19.30 -32.08
N LEU A 416 5.35 18.11 -32.16
CA LEU A 416 6.36 17.77 -33.14
C LEU A 416 5.80 16.76 -34.14
N ASN A 417 6.12 16.95 -35.41
CA ASN A 417 5.93 15.98 -36.47
C ASN A 417 7.19 15.13 -36.58
N LYS A 418 7.01 13.81 -36.63
CA LYS A 418 8.11 12.85 -36.74
C LYS A 418 8.15 12.21 -38.12
N LYS A 419 9.36 12.02 -38.65
CA LYS A 419 9.63 11.25 -39.87
C LYS A 419 10.71 10.19 -39.61
N PRO A 420 10.46 8.90 -39.88
CA PRO A 420 9.20 8.28 -40.34
C PRO A 420 8.12 8.22 -39.24
N LEU A 421 6.85 8.12 -39.62
CA LEU A 421 5.72 7.99 -38.69
C LEU A 421 5.74 6.60 -38.02
N SER A 422 6.10 6.55 -36.74
CA SER A 422 6.02 5.34 -35.92
C SER A 422 5.68 5.67 -34.46
N LYS A 423 5.33 4.65 -33.66
CA LYS A 423 5.03 4.80 -32.23
C LYS A 423 6.28 4.93 -31.35
N ASP A 424 7.42 4.42 -31.83
CA ASP A 424 8.67 4.30 -31.07
C ASP A 424 9.75 5.21 -31.65
N ILE A 425 10.50 5.90 -30.79
CA ILE A 425 11.56 6.84 -31.20
C ILE A 425 12.86 6.09 -31.51
N ASN A 426 13.39 6.28 -32.72
CA ASN A 426 14.65 5.75 -33.18
C ASN A 426 15.69 6.86 -33.38
N ILE A 427 16.97 6.48 -33.35
CA ILE A 427 18.12 7.38 -33.49
C ILE A 427 18.18 8.03 -34.89
N SER A 428 17.59 7.39 -35.91
CA SER A 428 17.52 7.91 -37.28
C SER A 428 16.36 8.89 -37.52
N ASP A 429 15.50 9.10 -36.53
CA ASP A 429 14.29 9.91 -36.70
C ASP A 429 14.61 11.40 -36.81
N ARG A 430 13.75 12.10 -37.56
CA ARG A 430 13.77 13.57 -37.68
C ARG A 430 12.47 14.17 -37.19
N PHE A 431 12.59 15.36 -36.60
CA PHE A 431 11.49 16.08 -35.96
C PHE A 431 11.37 17.49 -36.55
N THR A 432 10.14 17.90 -36.82
CA THR A 432 9.78 19.27 -37.22
C THR A 432 8.66 19.82 -36.35
N LEU A 433 8.56 21.14 -36.23
CA LEU A 433 7.45 21.77 -35.49
C LEU A 433 6.12 21.59 -36.24
N ASN A 434 5.06 21.21 -35.52
CA ASN A 434 3.72 21.08 -36.09
C ASN A 434 3.00 22.44 -36.18
N THR A 435 3.16 23.13 -37.31
CA THR A 435 2.52 24.42 -37.58
C THR A 435 1.00 24.32 -37.78
N SER A 436 0.48 23.14 -38.13
CA SER A 436 -0.96 22.90 -38.27
C SER A 436 -1.66 22.56 -36.95
N PHE A 437 -0.95 22.59 -35.82
CA PHE A 437 -1.48 22.22 -34.51
C PHE A 437 -2.73 23.03 -34.16
N ASP A 438 -3.78 22.31 -33.78
CA ASP A 438 -5.02 22.90 -33.27
C ASP A 438 -5.53 22.16 -32.03
N HIS A 439 -6.07 22.93 -31.09
CA HIS A 439 -6.52 22.44 -29.79
C HIS A 439 -7.45 23.49 -29.15
N LYS A 440 -8.57 23.03 -28.58
CA LYS A 440 -9.63 23.90 -28.04
C LYS A 440 -9.18 24.75 -26.85
N LEU A 441 -8.29 24.22 -26.01
CA LEU A 441 -7.78 24.92 -24.83
C LEU A 441 -6.59 25.82 -25.17
N ILE A 442 -6.53 26.99 -24.54
CA ILE A 442 -5.41 27.95 -24.62
C ILE A 442 -4.22 27.44 -23.79
N ARG A 443 -4.48 26.99 -22.56
CA ARG A 443 -3.49 26.38 -21.67
C ARG A 443 -3.55 24.86 -21.78
N ILE A 444 -2.48 24.27 -22.27
CA ILE A 444 -2.39 22.87 -22.64
C ILE A 444 -1.35 22.21 -21.74
N LYS A 445 -1.78 21.21 -20.97
CA LYS A 445 -0.87 20.38 -20.20
C LYS A 445 -0.44 19.21 -21.06
N ILE A 446 0.83 19.18 -21.44
CA ILE A 446 1.39 18.03 -22.14
C ILE A 446 1.68 16.97 -21.09
N ASN A 447 1.30 15.72 -21.38
CA ASN A 447 1.55 14.62 -20.47
C ASN A 447 3.05 14.55 -20.18
N GLN A 448 3.41 14.90 -18.95
CA GLN A 448 4.77 14.74 -18.45
C GLN A 448 4.99 13.24 -18.24
N VAL A 449 5.85 12.63 -19.06
CA VAL A 449 6.21 11.20 -18.93
C VAL A 449 6.75 10.90 -17.53
N GLN A 450 7.37 11.90 -16.90
CA GLN A 450 7.88 11.92 -15.52
C GLN A 450 6.88 11.46 -14.44
N LEU A 451 5.57 11.54 -14.71
CA LEU A 451 4.54 11.23 -13.71
C LEU A 451 4.16 9.75 -13.63
N LYS A 452 4.51 8.94 -14.63
CA LYS A 452 4.33 7.50 -14.58
C LYS A 452 5.58 6.87 -14.01
N GLU A 453 5.42 6.09 -12.94
CA GLU A 453 6.50 5.28 -12.39
C GLU A 453 6.96 4.27 -13.44
N THR A 454 8.27 4.20 -13.66
CA THR A 454 8.86 3.20 -14.55
C THR A 454 9.05 1.89 -13.80
N PRO A 455 9.06 0.74 -14.49
CA PRO A 455 9.40 -0.54 -13.86
C PRO A 455 10.80 -0.48 -13.21
N GLU A 456 11.74 0.24 -13.81
CA GLU A 456 13.08 0.50 -13.27
C GLU A 456 13.04 1.26 -11.94
N GLU A 457 12.25 2.34 -11.86
CA GLU A 457 12.05 3.11 -10.62
C GLU A 457 11.42 2.24 -9.52
N ASN A 458 10.50 1.36 -9.90
CA ASN A 458 9.77 0.50 -8.97
C ASN A 458 10.72 -0.57 -8.37
N THR A 459 11.51 -1.22 -9.21
CA THR A 459 12.55 -2.17 -8.77
C THR A 459 13.61 -1.48 -7.92
N SER A 460 14.11 -0.31 -8.34
CA SER A 460 15.10 0.45 -7.58
C SER A 460 14.58 0.90 -6.21
N THR A 461 13.31 1.30 -6.11
CA THR A 461 12.67 1.62 -4.82
C THR A 461 12.66 0.40 -3.90
N THR A 462 12.33 -0.77 -4.46
CA THR A 462 12.29 -2.03 -3.70
C THR A 462 13.69 -2.46 -3.23
N GLU A 463 14.70 -2.41 -4.11
CA GLU A 463 16.09 -2.72 -3.79
C GLU A 463 16.63 -1.82 -2.69
N ARG A 464 16.30 -0.53 -2.73
CA ARG A 464 16.71 0.42 -1.70
C ARG A 464 16.09 0.10 -0.34
N VAL A 465 14.82 -0.30 -0.29
CA VAL A 465 14.19 -0.75 0.96
C VAL A 465 14.94 -1.96 1.54
N VAL A 466 15.32 -2.93 0.69
CA VAL A 466 16.11 -4.09 1.12
C VAL A 466 17.49 -3.66 1.66
N GLN A 467 18.15 -2.72 1.00
CA GLN A 467 19.43 -2.19 1.47
C GLN A 467 19.30 -1.44 2.81
N ASP A 468 18.25 -0.62 2.95
CA ASP A 468 17.96 0.10 4.21
C ASP A 468 17.68 -0.88 5.35
N ARG A 469 17.00 -2.00 5.09
CA ARG A 469 16.83 -3.10 6.07
C ARG A 469 18.17 -3.69 6.50
N HIS A 470 19.12 -3.89 5.58
CA HIS A 470 20.46 -4.37 5.94
C HIS A 470 21.18 -3.40 6.89
N TYR A 471 21.15 -2.10 6.61
CA TYR A 471 21.75 -1.11 7.50
C TYR A 471 21.06 -1.05 8.88
N GLN A 472 19.73 -1.23 8.93
CA GLN A 472 19.00 -1.32 10.20
C GLN A 472 19.39 -2.56 11.01
N ILE A 473 19.59 -3.71 10.34
CA ILE A 473 20.08 -4.93 10.96
C ILE A 473 21.49 -4.70 11.52
N ASP A 474 22.40 -4.14 10.74
CA ASP A 474 23.76 -3.85 11.18
C ASP A 474 23.77 -2.93 12.41
N ALA A 475 23.00 -1.84 12.35
CA ALA A 475 22.91 -0.89 13.45
C ALA A 475 22.29 -1.49 14.71
N ALA A 476 21.33 -2.42 14.57
CA ALA A 476 20.75 -3.15 15.70
C ALA A 476 21.77 -4.10 16.32
N VAL A 477 22.45 -4.93 15.51
CA VAL A 477 23.50 -5.85 15.97
C VAL A 477 24.61 -5.10 16.71
N VAL A 478 25.13 -4.01 16.12
CA VAL A 478 26.18 -3.20 16.76
C VAL A 478 25.72 -2.60 18.08
N ARG A 479 24.48 -2.10 18.16
CA ARG A 479 23.93 -1.52 19.40
C ARG A 479 23.78 -2.55 20.51
N ILE A 480 23.28 -3.75 20.18
CA ILE A 480 23.16 -4.87 21.12
C ILE A 480 24.54 -5.30 21.61
N MET A 481 25.48 -5.56 20.68
CA MET A 481 26.83 -6.00 21.01
C MET A 481 27.61 -4.95 21.81
N LYS A 482 27.45 -3.66 21.51
CA LYS A 482 28.08 -2.58 22.28
C LYS A 482 27.61 -2.56 23.73
N THR A 483 26.36 -2.92 23.99
CA THR A 483 25.74 -2.94 25.32
C THR A 483 26.08 -4.21 26.09
N ARG A 484 25.96 -5.38 25.45
CA ARG A 484 26.19 -6.69 26.08
C ARG A 484 27.66 -7.09 26.16
N LYS A 485 28.52 -6.54 25.30
CA LYS A 485 29.95 -6.84 25.11
C LYS A 485 30.26 -8.27 24.65
N THR A 486 29.62 -9.26 25.26
CA THR A 486 29.73 -10.68 24.90
C THR A 486 28.33 -11.29 24.84
N LEU A 487 27.99 -11.99 23.75
CA LEU A 487 26.67 -12.59 23.59
C LEU A 487 26.72 -13.87 22.74
N GLY A 488 25.92 -14.86 23.12
CA GLY A 488 25.78 -16.09 22.33
C GLY A 488 24.96 -15.88 21.06
N HIS A 489 25.23 -16.65 20.00
CA HIS A 489 24.57 -16.53 18.70
C HIS A 489 23.05 -16.57 18.77
N ALA A 490 22.49 -17.55 19.51
CA ALA A 490 21.04 -17.69 19.63
C ALA A 490 20.39 -16.50 20.36
N GLN A 491 21.05 -15.97 21.39
CA GLN A 491 20.59 -14.81 22.14
C GLN A 491 20.66 -13.53 21.29
N LEU A 492 21.75 -13.34 20.54
CA LEU A 492 21.90 -12.21 19.62
C LEU A 492 20.78 -12.19 18.58
N ILE A 493 20.53 -13.34 17.93
CA ILE A 493 19.44 -13.46 16.96
C ILE A 493 18.09 -13.11 17.61
N SER A 494 17.81 -13.64 18.80
CA SER A 494 16.56 -13.36 19.50
C SER A 494 16.40 -11.87 19.86
N GLU A 495 17.46 -11.19 20.30
CA GLU A 495 17.40 -9.75 20.61
C GLU A 495 17.24 -8.90 19.33
N VAL A 496 17.90 -9.29 18.22
CA VAL A 496 17.74 -8.61 16.92
C VAL A 496 16.30 -8.72 16.43
N PHE A 497 15.68 -9.89 16.51
CA PHE A 497 14.27 -10.08 16.16
C PHE A 497 13.31 -9.32 17.07
N ALA A 498 13.63 -9.19 18.36
CA ALA A 498 12.82 -8.41 19.29
C ALA A 498 12.88 -6.90 18.99
N GLN A 499 14.02 -6.41 18.50
CA GLN A 499 14.22 -4.99 18.22
C GLN A 499 13.64 -4.54 16.86
N LEU A 500 13.70 -5.40 15.84
CA LEU A 500 13.31 -5.05 14.47
C LEU A 500 11.85 -5.44 14.19
N LYS A 501 11.08 -4.48 13.64
CA LYS A 501 9.62 -4.60 13.45
C LYS A 501 9.18 -4.97 12.02
N PHE A 502 10.10 -5.44 11.18
CA PHE A 502 9.82 -5.86 9.80
C PHE A 502 10.18 -7.33 9.60
N PRO A 503 9.65 -8.01 8.57
CA PRO A 503 9.95 -9.42 8.31
C PRO A 503 11.44 -9.61 7.97
N ILE A 504 12.13 -10.44 8.74
CA ILE A 504 13.56 -10.74 8.56
C ILE A 504 13.74 -12.26 8.57
N SER A 505 14.59 -12.77 7.69
CA SER A 505 15.00 -14.17 7.73
C SER A 505 16.28 -14.34 8.56
N THR A 506 16.38 -15.46 9.27
CA THR A 506 17.60 -15.84 10.01
C THR A 506 18.83 -15.87 9.10
N ALA A 507 18.65 -16.26 7.83
CA ALA A 507 19.72 -16.26 6.83
C ALA A 507 20.31 -14.86 6.61
N ILE A 508 19.47 -13.83 6.43
CA ILE A 508 19.94 -12.45 6.23
C ILE A 508 20.71 -11.97 7.46
N VAL A 509 20.19 -12.21 8.67
CA VAL A 509 20.87 -11.81 9.91
C VAL A 509 22.26 -12.46 10.01
N LYS A 510 22.39 -13.75 9.66
CA LYS A 510 23.68 -14.44 9.64
C LYS A 510 24.67 -13.80 8.67
N THR A 511 24.25 -13.54 7.43
CA THR A 511 25.10 -12.87 6.43
C THR A 511 25.51 -11.46 6.88
N ARG A 512 24.63 -10.73 7.57
CA ARG A 512 24.97 -9.41 8.14
C ARG A 512 25.96 -9.52 9.29
N ILE A 513 25.80 -10.50 10.17
CA ILE A 513 26.76 -10.78 11.25
C ILE A 513 28.14 -11.12 10.68
N GLU A 514 28.22 -11.94 9.63
CA GLU A 514 29.47 -12.25 8.93
C GLU A 514 30.14 -11.00 8.37
N SER A 515 29.36 -10.13 7.70
CA SER A 515 29.87 -8.84 7.21
C SER A 515 30.40 -7.94 8.34
N LEU A 516 29.78 -7.97 9.53
CA LEU A 516 30.26 -7.21 10.69
C LEU A 516 31.51 -7.81 11.34
N LEU A 517 31.70 -9.14 11.27
CA LEU A 517 32.94 -9.81 11.67
C LEU A 517 34.09 -9.44 10.73
N GLU A 518 33.86 -9.46 9.41
CA GLU A 518 34.84 -9.07 8.40
C GLU A 518 35.26 -7.60 8.52
N ARG A 519 34.33 -6.73 8.92
CA ARG A 519 34.58 -5.30 9.17
C ARG A 519 35.12 -5.00 10.57
N GLU A 520 35.49 -6.02 11.34
CA GLU A 520 36.11 -5.92 12.67
C GLU A 520 35.28 -5.18 13.74
N TYR A 521 33.95 -5.08 13.57
CA TYR A 521 33.08 -4.54 14.64
C TYR A 521 32.91 -5.53 15.80
N MET A 522 33.09 -6.82 15.51
CA MET A 522 32.94 -7.92 16.44
C MET A 522 33.86 -9.06 16.03
N LYS A 523 34.18 -9.96 16.96
CA LYS A 523 34.96 -11.18 16.71
C LYS A 523 34.27 -12.39 17.35
N ARG A 524 34.63 -13.59 16.90
CA ARG A 524 34.26 -14.82 17.61
C ARG A 524 35.22 -15.03 18.77
N SER A 525 34.70 -15.52 19.89
CA SER A 525 35.55 -15.88 21.04
C SER A 525 36.52 -17.00 20.65
N THR A 526 37.72 -17.00 21.23
CA THR A 526 38.75 -18.01 20.98
C THR A 526 38.33 -19.40 21.43
N ASP A 527 37.49 -19.45 22.46
CA ASP A 527 37.14 -20.70 23.15
C ASP A 527 35.84 -21.31 22.61
N ASN A 528 34.97 -20.49 22.00
CA ASN A 528 33.68 -20.94 21.47
C ASN A 528 33.21 -20.10 20.28
N ALA A 529 33.09 -20.74 19.11
CA ALA A 529 32.63 -20.12 17.88
C ALA A 529 31.17 -19.60 17.93
N ASN A 530 30.37 -20.04 18.91
CA ASN A 530 28.99 -19.57 19.12
C ASN A 530 28.89 -18.32 19.99
N ILE A 531 30.02 -17.79 20.50
CA ILE A 531 30.06 -16.57 21.30
C ILE A 531 30.70 -15.45 20.47
N TYR A 532 30.04 -14.31 20.45
CA TYR A 532 30.55 -13.09 19.83
C TYR A 532 31.04 -12.13 20.91
N GLU A 533 32.14 -11.44 20.61
CA GLU A 533 32.74 -10.40 21.43
C GLU A 533 32.79 -9.09 20.62
N TYR A 534 32.42 -7.98 21.25
CA TYR A 534 32.48 -6.65 20.64
C TYR A 534 33.91 -6.10 20.67
N VAL A 535 34.40 -5.57 19.55
CA VAL A 535 35.84 -5.23 19.36
C VAL A 535 36.10 -3.72 19.35
N ALA A 536 35.08 -2.89 19.11
CA ALA A 536 35.21 -1.45 18.91
C ALA A 536 35.00 -0.58 20.16
#